data_AF-A0A154MB85-F1
#
_entry.id   AF-A0A154MB85-F1
#
_cell.length_a   1.000
_cell.length_b   1.000
_cell.length_c   1.000
_cell.angle_alpha   90.00
_cell.angle_beta   90.00
_cell.angle_gamma   90.00
#
_symmetry.space_group_name_H-M   'P 1'
#
loop_
_entity.id
_entity.type
_entity.pdbx_description
1 polymer ?
#
loop_
_entity_poly.entity_id
_entity_poly.type
_entity_poly.pdbx_seq_one_letter_code
_entity_poly.pdbx_strand_id
1 'polypeptide(L)'
;MSRVKRVAVTSPQTRLAHSRRRSRGRWRVPRLAVNDAERADLLYRAQRRRGLPALAGMFGLVFGLPLVFGLFPGLDSVRLLDIPLSWLMIAVLPYPAMALLSWWQLRRAEKIEDD
;
A
#
# COMPACT_ATOMS: atom_id res chain seq x y z
N MET A 1 -23.58 -23.28 -55.75
CA MET A 1 -23.63 -23.89 -54.40
C MET A 1 -23.36 -22.78 -53.38
N SER A 2 -24.37 -22.31 -52.64
CA SER A 2 -24.18 -21.24 -51.66
C SER A 2 -23.47 -21.79 -50.42
N ARG A 3 -22.39 -21.14 -49.99
CA ARG A 3 -21.62 -21.55 -48.82
C ARG A 3 -22.38 -21.12 -47.57
N VAL A 4 -22.89 -22.08 -46.80
CA VAL A 4 -23.61 -21.81 -45.55
C VAL A 4 -22.66 -21.12 -44.57
N LYS A 5 -22.89 -19.82 -44.33
CA LYS A 5 -22.13 -19.03 -43.36
C LYS A 5 -22.61 -19.40 -41.96
N ARG A 6 -21.79 -20.16 -41.22
CA ARG A 6 -22.05 -20.45 -39.82
C ARG A 6 -21.99 -19.15 -39.02
N VAL A 7 -23.09 -18.79 -38.36
CA VAL A 7 -23.19 -17.63 -37.47
C VAL A 7 -23.27 -18.16 -36.04
N ALA A 8 -22.33 -17.74 -35.19
CA ALA A 8 -22.37 -18.10 -33.78
C ALA A 8 -23.54 -17.37 -33.11
N VAL A 9 -24.60 -18.13 -32.80
CA VAL A 9 -25.73 -17.67 -32.01
C VAL A 9 -25.36 -17.93 -30.55
N THR A 10 -24.94 -16.89 -29.85
CA THR A 10 -24.69 -16.96 -28.41
C THR A 10 -25.44 -15.82 -27.76
N SER A 11 -25.91 -16.04 -26.53
CA SER A 11 -26.68 -15.04 -25.78
C SER A 11 -25.90 -13.71 -25.66
N PRO A 12 -26.60 -12.56 -25.65
CA PRO A 12 -25.94 -11.25 -25.48
C PRO A 12 -25.06 -11.19 -24.23
N GLN A 13 -25.51 -11.83 -23.15
CA GLN A 13 -24.78 -11.91 -21.88
C GLN A 13 -23.49 -12.72 -22.01
N THR A 14 -23.54 -13.86 -22.71
CA THR A 14 -22.36 -14.70 -22.98
C THR A 14 -21.36 -13.98 -23.90
N ARG A 15 -21.85 -13.16 -24.85
CA ARG A 15 -21.01 -12.31 -25.72
C ARG A 15 -20.26 -11.23 -24.92
N LEU A 16 -20.92 -10.58 -23.96
CA LEU A 16 -20.31 -9.58 -23.08
C LEU A 16 -19.31 -10.19 -22.09
N ALA A 17 -19.57 -11.40 -21.59
CA ALA A 17 -18.62 -12.12 -20.75
C ALA A 17 -17.34 -12.50 -21.53
N HIS A 18 -17.47 -12.93 -22.80
CA HIS A 18 -16.32 -13.24 -23.65
C HIS A 18 -15.55 -12.01 -24.15
N SER A 19 -16.19 -10.84 -24.29
CA SER A 19 -15.46 -9.59 -24.61
C SER A 19 -14.59 -9.13 -23.44
N ARG A 20 -15.08 -9.27 -22.20
CA ARG A 20 -14.29 -9.00 -20.98
C ARG A 20 -13.06 -9.91 -20.87
N ARG A 21 -13.17 -11.17 -21.29
CA ARG A 21 -12.04 -12.13 -21.32
C ARG A 21 -11.00 -11.84 -22.41
N ARG A 22 -11.29 -10.91 -23.34
CA ARG A 22 -10.38 -10.46 -24.41
C ARG A 22 -9.45 -9.32 -23.99
N SER A 23 -9.45 -8.90 -22.73
CA SER A 23 -8.36 -8.08 -22.15
C SER A 23 -7.05 -8.86 -21.92
N ARG A 24 -6.82 -9.94 -22.67
CA ARG A 24 -5.59 -10.76 -22.66
C ARG A 24 -4.46 -10.16 -23.52
N GLY A 25 -4.54 -8.88 -23.89
CA GLY A 25 -3.40 -8.15 -24.42
C GLY A 25 -2.38 -7.89 -23.31
N ARG A 26 -1.09 -7.80 -23.66
CA ARG A 26 -0.05 -7.36 -22.72
C ARG A 26 -0.52 -6.05 -22.09
N TRP A 27 -0.69 -6.02 -20.76
CA TRP A 27 -1.08 -4.81 -20.06
C TRP A 27 -0.13 -3.69 -20.45
N ARG A 28 -0.68 -2.62 -21.02
CA ARG A 28 0.04 -1.39 -21.34
C ARG A 28 -0.53 -0.32 -20.44
N VAL A 29 0.35 0.39 -19.76
CA VAL A 29 -0.03 1.56 -18.96
C VAL A 29 -0.74 2.54 -19.90
N PRO A 30 -1.99 2.96 -19.62
CA PRO A 30 -2.67 3.98 -20.41
C PRO A 30 -1.79 5.24 -20.47
N ARG A 31 -1.57 5.78 -21.67
CA ARG A 31 -0.89 7.08 -21.79
C ARG A 31 -1.90 8.16 -21.42
N LEU A 32 -1.58 8.92 -20.38
CA LEU A 32 -2.33 10.13 -20.02
C LEU A 32 -2.21 11.16 -21.14
N ALA A 33 -3.22 12.02 -21.28
CA ALA A 33 -3.08 13.23 -22.08
C ALA A 33 -1.96 14.11 -21.50
N VAL A 34 -1.34 14.96 -22.33
CA VAL A 34 -0.15 15.74 -21.92
C VAL A 34 -0.43 16.59 -20.68
N ASN A 35 -1.59 17.23 -20.63
CA ASN A 35 -2.03 18.02 -19.47
C ASN A 35 -2.22 17.17 -18.19
N ASP A 36 -2.74 15.96 -18.32
CA ASP A 36 -2.97 15.03 -17.22
C ASP A 36 -1.64 14.45 -16.71
N ALA A 37 -0.67 14.23 -17.61
CA ALA A 37 0.67 13.79 -17.26
C ALA A 37 1.44 14.86 -16.47
N GLU A 38 1.35 16.14 -16.87
CA GLU A 38 1.96 17.26 -16.13
C GLU A 38 1.34 17.43 -14.74
N ARG A 39 0.01 17.35 -14.63
CA ARG A 39 -0.69 17.37 -13.34
C ARG A 39 -0.30 16.20 -12.44
N ALA A 40 -0.20 15.00 -13.01
CA ALA A 40 0.23 13.81 -12.28
C ALA A 40 1.67 13.94 -11.74
N ASP A 41 2.61 14.53 -12.50
CA ASP A 41 3.98 14.75 -12.02
C ASP A 41 4.05 15.76 -10.86
N LEU A 42 3.28 16.85 -10.94
CA LEU A 42 3.17 17.83 -9.85
C LEU A 42 2.61 17.20 -8.56
N LEU A 43 1.52 16.44 -8.68
CA LEU A 43 0.92 15.71 -7.57
C LEU A 43 1.89 14.66 -7.00
N TYR A 44 2.57 13.90 -7.87
CA TYR A 44 3.55 12.91 -7.45
C TYR A 44 4.68 13.53 -6.63
N ARG A 45 5.26 14.66 -7.08
CA ARG A 45 6.30 15.39 -6.33
C ARG A 45 5.78 15.90 -4.99
N ALA A 46 4.55 16.39 -4.94
CA ALA A 46 3.89 16.83 -3.71
C ALA A 46 3.58 15.67 -2.75
N GLN A 47 3.26 14.48 -3.26
CA GLN A 47 2.98 13.27 -2.48
C GLN A 47 4.27 12.58 -2.00
N ARG A 48 5.37 12.65 -2.77
CA ARG A 48 6.65 12.02 -2.41
C ARG A 48 7.23 12.53 -1.10
N ARG A 49 7.04 13.82 -0.77
CA ARG A 49 7.44 14.38 0.53
C ARG A 49 6.64 13.82 1.71
N ARG A 50 5.44 13.27 1.47
CA ARG A 50 4.56 12.72 2.51
C ARG A 50 4.85 11.25 2.82
N GLY A 51 5.57 10.53 1.96
CA GLY A 51 6.08 9.19 2.27
C GLY A 51 7.27 9.18 3.23
N LEU A 52 8.06 10.26 3.27
CA LEU A 52 9.27 10.35 4.08
C LEU A 52 9.03 10.15 5.59
N PRO A 53 8.01 10.72 6.23
CA PRO A 53 7.80 10.52 7.65
C PRO A 53 7.35 9.10 8.00
N ALA A 54 6.57 8.44 7.13
CA ALA A 54 6.19 7.05 7.33
C ALA A 54 7.42 6.13 7.25
N LEU A 55 8.30 6.39 6.27
CA LEU A 55 9.59 5.71 6.14
C LEU A 55 10.48 5.95 7.37
N ALA A 56 10.59 7.20 7.82
CA ALA A 56 11.36 7.56 9.02
C ALA A 56 10.78 6.93 10.28
N GLY A 57 9.45 6.87 10.42
CA GLY A 57 8.78 6.20 11.53
C GLY A 57 9.04 4.69 11.53
N MET A 58 8.99 4.05 10.37
CA MET A 58 9.32 2.63 10.23
C MET A 58 10.80 2.35 10.54
N PHE A 59 11.70 3.22 10.05
CA PHE A 59 13.13 3.15 10.39
C PHE A 59 13.32 3.30 11.91
N GLY A 60 12.69 4.29 12.53
CA GLY A 60 12.72 4.49 13.98
C GLY A 60 12.18 3.29 14.75
N LEU A 61 11.14 2.61 14.24
CA LEU A 61 10.62 1.40 14.87
C LEU A 61 11.62 0.24 14.80
N VAL A 62 12.22 0.00 13.64
CA VAL A 62 13.15 -1.11 13.41
C VAL A 62 14.47 -0.91 14.15
N PHE A 63 15.04 0.29 14.12
CA PHE A 63 16.35 0.58 14.72
C PHE A 63 16.26 1.14 16.13
N GLY A 64 15.15 1.78 16.49
CA GLY A 64 14.95 2.37 17.80
C GLY A 64 14.80 1.33 18.91
N LEU A 65 14.16 0.19 18.65
CA LEU A 65 14.03 -0.87 19.66
C LEU A 65 15.40 -1.44 20.09
N PRO A 66 16.26 -1.88 19.16
CA PRO A 66 17.63 -2.31 19.49
C PRO A 66 18.43 -1.22 20.20
N LEU A 67 18.28 0.04 19.77
CA LEU A 67 18.97 1.18 20.37
C LEU A 67 18.52 1.41 21.82
N VAL A 68 17.21 1.35 22.09
CA VAL A 68 16.62 1.45 23.43
C VAL A 68 17.12 0.32 24.32
N PHE A 69 17.13 -0.93 23.85
CA PHE A 69 17.64 -2.04 24.66
C PHE A 69 19.15 -1.96 24.92
N GLY A 70 19.94 -1.48 23.94
CA GLY A 70 21.36 -1.25 24.13
C GLY A 70 21.67 -0.13 25.14
N LEU A 71 20.85 0.92 25.17
CA LEU A 71 21.02 2.06 26.09
C LEU A 71 20.42 1.80 27.48
N PHE A 72 19.37 0.99 27.58
CA PHE A 72 18.63 0.72 28.81
C PHE A 72 18.57 -0.79 29.10
N PRO A 73 19.70 -1.44 29.46
CA PRO A 73 19.74 -2.88 29.74
C PRO A 73 18.84 -3.29 30.92
N GLY A 74 18.50 -2.34 31.80
CA GLY A 74 17.56 -2.55 32.90
C GLY A 74 16.12 -2.83 32.45
N LEU A 75 15.76 -2.62 31.18
CA LEU A 75 14.43 -2.99 30.67
C LEU A 75 14.20 -4.50 30.68
N ASP A 76 15.27 -5.30 30.66
CA ASP A 76 15.19 -6.76 30.69
C ASP A 76 14.91 -7.30 32.10
N SER A 77 15.27 -6.53 33.14
CA SER A 77 14.97 -6.90 34.52
C SER A 77 13.57 -6.49 34.97
N VAL A 78 12.91 -5.58 34.23
CA VAL A 78 11.52 -5.21 34.48
C VAL A 78 10.60 -6.32 33.96
N ARG A 79 9.83 -6.92 34.87
CA ARG A 79 8.86 -7.97 34.56
C ARG A 79 7.44 -7.48 34.75
N LEU A 80 6.59 -7.72 33.76
CA LEU A 80 5.13 -7.60 33.88
C LEU A 80 4.54 -9.01 33.84
N LEU A 81 3.80 -9.40 34.88
CA LEU A 81 3.20 -10.74 34.97
C LEU A 81 4.24 -11.86 34.74
N ASP A 82 5.45 -11.67 35.27
CA ASP A 82 6.64 -12.53 35.08
C ASP A 82 7.23 -12.59 33.66
N ILE A 83 6.73 -11.76 32.74
CA ILE A 83 7.24 -11.63 31.38
C ILE A 83 8.16 -10.39 31.28
N PRO A 84 9.38 -10.51 30.73
CA PRO A 84 10.26 -9.36 30.53
C PRO A 84 9.60 -8.28 29.67
N LEU A 85 9.73 -7.01 30.09
CA LEU A 85 9.19 -5.87 29.36
C LEU A 85 9.84 -5.73 27.98
N SER A 86 11.14 -6.02 27.86
CA SER A 86 11.88 -6.10 26.60
C SER A 86 11.18 -6.99 25.56
N TRP A 87 10.75 -8.19 25.99
CA TRP A 87 10.03 -9.15 25.16
C TRP A 87 8.65 -8.63 24.75
N LEU A 88 7.90 -8.04 25.70
CA LEU A 88 6.59 -7.44 25.41
C LEU A 88 6.70 -6.28 24.42
N MET A 89 7.74 -5.45 24.53
CA MET A 89 7.99 -4.37 23.58
C MET A 89 8.24 -4.90 22.17
N ILE A 90 8.97 -6.02 22.01
CA ILE A 90 9.18 -6.63 20.69
C ILE A 90 7.87 -7.26 20.17
N ALA A 91 7.15 -7.98 21.03
CA ALA A 91 5.98 -8.73 20.63
C ALA A 91 4.74 -7.85 20.38
N VAL A 92 4.60 -6.74 21.10
CA VAL A 92 3.38 -5.93 21.08
C VAL A 92 3.57 -4.61 20.37
N LEU A 93 4.64 -3.86 20.64
CA LEU A 93 4.79 -2.47 20.17
C LEU A 93 4.81 -2.28 18.64
N PRO A 94 5.39 -3.19 17.83
CA PRO A 94 5.46 -2.98 16.38
C PRO A 94 4.08 -2.94 15.71
N TYR A 95 3.13 -3.76 16.17
CA TYR A 95 1.81 -3.86 15.56
C TYR A 95 0.99 -2.55 15.65
N PRO A 96 0.75 -1.95 16.84
CA PRO A 96 0.05 -0.69 16.94
C PRO A 96 0.85 0.45 16.31
N ALA A 97 2.19 0.44 16.37
CA ALA A 97 3.01 1.45 15.72
C ALA A 97 2.84 1.43 14.19
N MET A 98 2.87 0.24 13.58
CA MET A 98 2.61 0.08 12.14
C MET A 98 1.18 0.48 11.79
N ALA A 99 0.18 0.06 12.58
CA ALA A 99 -1.21 0.42 12.35
C ALA A 99 -1.42 1.94 12.40
N LEU A 100 -0.84 2.62 13.40
CA LEU A 100 -0.88 4.08 13.54
C LEU A 100 -0.18 4.77 12.37
N LEU A 101 1.00 4.30 11.95
CA LEU A 101 1.72 4.86 10.81
C LEU A 101 0.95 4.69 9.50
N SER A 102 0.38 3.52 9.25
CA SER A 102 -0.44 3.24 8.07
C SER A 102 -1.70 4.11 8.06
N TRP A 103 -2.41 4.19 9.17
CA TRP A 103 -3.61 5.03 9.30
C TRP A 103 -3.29 6.52 9.10
N TRP A 104 -2.20 6.99 9.71
CA TRP A 104 -1.76 8.37 9.58
C TRP A 104 -1.34 8.70 8.15
N GLN A 105 -0.61 7.79 7.50
CA GLN A 105 -0.19 7.94 6.12
C GLN A 105 -1.40 7.99 5.18
N LEU A 106 -2.40 7.11 5.40
CA LEU A 106 -3.63 7.07 4.62
C LEU A 106 -4.43 8.37 4.74
N ARG A 107 -4.72 8.82 5.97
CA ARG A 107 -5.44 10.09 6.20
C ARG A 107 -4.74 11.28 5.56
N ARG A 108 -3.41 11.27 5.56
CA ARG A 108 -2.60 12.34 5.00
C ARG A 108 -2.50 12.28 3.49
N ALA A 109 -2.77 11.13 2.87
CA ALA A 109 -2.95 10.97 1.44
C ALA A 109 -4.35 11.43 1.01
N GLU A 110 -5.39 11.02 1.72
CA GLU A 110 -6.79 11.42 1.48
C GLU A 110 -6.96 12.94 1.54
N LYS A 111 -6.39 13.61 2.55
CA LYS A 111 -6.46 15.07 2.68
C LYS A 111 -5.88 15.84 1.47
N ILE A 112 -5.03 15.23 0.65
CA ILE A 112 -4.45 15.86 -0.55
C ILE A 112 -5.43 15.84 -1.71
N GLU A 113 -6.32 14.84 -1.72
CA GLU A 113 -7.31 14.68 -2.78
C GLU A 113 -8.55 15.55 -2.50
N ASP A 114 -8.80 15.84 -1.22
CA ASP A 114 -9.86 16.75 -0.77
C ASP A 114 -9.51 18.25 -0.87
N ASP A 115 -8.21 18.61 -0.91
CA ASP A 115 -7.69 19.98 -1.08
C ASP A 115 -7.36 20.28 -2.56
#